data_AF-A0A7S3CHA2-F1
#
_entry.id   AF-A0A7S3CHA2-F1
#
_cell.length_a   1.000
_cell.length_b   1.000
_cell.length_c   1.000
_cell.angle_alpha   90.00
_cell.angle_beta   90.00
_cell.angle_gamma   90.00
#
_symmetry.space_group_name_H-M   'P 1'
#
loop_
_entity.id
_entity.type
_entity.pdbx_description
1 polymer ?
#
loop_
_entity_poly.entity_id
_entity_poly.type
_entity_poly.pdbx_seq_one_letter_code
_entity_poly.pdbx_strand_id
1 'polypeptide(L)'
;GLVGVGLRRAGARTAVLTDANEDTLVNLAENLELNGIEPRSVDVSLGLKALGDGEVCYGRWCWEDEIADSSLDVDVVLGSDITYDVELVPSLVSVIRRLLYAKKSCAAYIAAMPRNP
;
A
#
# COMPACT_ATOMS: atom_id res chain seq x y z
N GLY A 1 5.04 -4.92 6.81
CA GLY A 1 6.31 -5.56 6.37
C GLY A 1 6.10 -6.83 5.55
N LEU A 2 5.52 -7.88 6.15
CA LEU A 2 5.49 -9.23 5.57
C LEU A 2 4.95 -9.32 4.13
N VAL A 3 3.80 -8.69 3.86
CA VAL A 3 3.20 -8.68 2.50
C VAL A 3 4.16 -8.10 1.47
N GLY A 4 4.88 -7.03 1.82
CA GLY A 4 5.88 -6.40 0.95
C GLY A 4 7.06 -7.31 0.64
N VAL A 5 7.57 -8.02 1.65
CA VAL A 5 8.59 -9.07 1.45
C VAL A 5 8.07 -10.15 0.50
N GLY A 6 6.85 -10.65 0.75
CA GLY A 6 6.20 -11.65 -0.09
C GLY A 6 6.08 -11.21 -1.55
N LEU A 7 5.60 -9.99 -1.81
CA LEU A 7 5.50 -9.42 -3.15
C LEU A 7 6.86 -9.39 -3.86
N ARG A 8 7.91 -8.92 -3.19
CA ARG A 8 9.24 -8.84 -3.78
C ARG A 8 9.80 -10.22 -4.14
N ARG A 9 9.54 -11.22 -3.31
CA ARG A 9 9.97 -12.62 -3.52
C ARG A 9 9.12 -13.34 -4.56
N ALA A 10 7.84 -12.99 -4.70
CA ALA A 10 6.95 -13.48 -5.74
C ALA A 10 7.23 -12.87 -7.13
N GLY A 11 8.13 -11.89 -7.22
CA GLY A 11 8.52 -11.27 -8.48
C GLY A 11 7.63 -10.10 -8.91
N ALA A 12 6.95 -9.43 -7.97
CA ALA A 12 6.27 -8.17 -8.27
C ALA A 12 7.26 -7.17 -8.89
N ARG A 13 6.86 -6.55 -10.00
CA ARG A 13 7.68 -5.59 -10.74
C ARG A 13 7.99 -4.37 -9.88
N THR A 14 7.00 -3.86 -9.16
CA THR A 14 7.14 -2.73 -8.24
C THR A 14 6.17 -2.95 -7.09
N ALA A 15 6.56 -2.59 -5.87
CA ALA A 15 5.67 -2.61 -4.72
C ALA A 15 5.72 -1.27 -3.98
N VAL A 16 4.56 -0.76 -3.57
CA VAL A 16 4.44 0.45 -2.74
C VAL A 16 3.72 0.05 -1.47
N LEU A 17 4.35 0.30 -0.34
CA LEU A 17 3.87 -0.06 0.99
C LEU A 17 3.56 1.21 1.76
N THR A 18 2.34 1.31 2.28
CA THR A 18 1.88 2.57 2.90
C THR A 18 1.34 2.33 4.29
N ASP A 19 1.54 3.32 5.16
CA ASP A 19 0.94 3.41 6.49
C ASP A 19 0.72 4.89 6.82
N ALA A 20 -0.19 5.20 7.73
CA ALA A 20 -0.42 6.58 8.19
C ALA A 20 0.57 6.96 9.31
N ASN A 21 1.11 5.98 10.02
CA ASN A 21 1.99 6.16 11.17
C ASN A 21 3.47 6.08 10.78
N GLU A 22 4.23 7.14 11.07
CA GLU A 22 5.65 7.25 10.70
C GLU A 22 6.53 6.20 11.41
N ASP A 23 6.30 5.91 12.69
CA ASP A 23 7.06 4.89 13.42
C ASP A 23 6.87 3.50 12.79
N THR A 24 5.67 3.23 12.27
CA THR A 24 5.36 2.00 11.54
C THR A 24 6.11 1.94 10.21
N LEU A 25 6.32 3.08 9.53
CA LEU A 25 7.13 3.16 8.32
C LEU A 25 8.63 2.95 8.59
N VAL A 26 9.14 3.46 9.71
CA VAL A 26 10.53 3.18 10.15
C VAL A 26 10.70 1.68 10.37
N ASN A 27 9.80 1.07 11.15
CA ASN A 27 9.80 -0.38 11.38
C ASN A 27 9.62 -1.17 10.07
N LEU A 28 8.83 -0.67 9.13
CA LEU A 28 8.64 -1.29 7.82
C LEU A 28 9.94 -1.33 7.02
N ALA A 29 10.68 -0.23 6.99
CA ALA A 29 11.96 -0.14 6.30
C ALA A 29 12.98 -1.13 6.89
N GLU A 30 13.15 -1.13 8.21
CA GLU A 30 14.04 -2.06 8.92
C GLU A 30 13.67 -3.53 8.64
N ASN A 31 12.37 -3.86 8.66
CA ASN A 31 11.91 -5.21 8.35
C ASN A 31 12.23 -5.64 6.91
N LEU A 32 12.21 -4.72 5.95
CA LEU A 32 12.59 -5.01 4.56
C LEU A 32 14.10 -5.24 4.44
N GLU A 33 14.90 -4.41 5.11
CA GLU A 33 16.36 -4.53 5.16
C GLU A 33 16.82 -5.86 5.78
N LEU A 34 16.18 -6.28 6.88
CA LEU A 34 16.41 -7.59 7.50
C LEU A 34 16.11 -8.77 6.55
N ASN A 35 15.29 -8.54 5.52
CA ASN A 35 14.97 -9.50 4.49
C ASN A 35 15.79 -9.29 3.20
N GLY A 36 16.86 -8.49 3.24
CA GLY A 36 17.75 -8.22 2.10
C GLY A 36 17.09 -7.42 0.98
N ILE A 37 16.12 -6.57 1.33
CA ILE A 37 15.45 -5.66 0.40
C ILE A 37 15.83 -4.25 0.82
N GLU A 38 16.42 -3.48 -0.08
CA GLU A 38 16.72 -2.06 0.15
C GLU A 38 15.50 -1.23 -0.28
N PRO A 39 14.72 -0.68 0.67
CA PRO A 39 13.49 0.00 0.34
C PRO A 39 13.72 1.50 0.06
N ARG A 40 12.95 2.07 -0.85
CA ARG A 40 13.00 3.51 -1.16
C ARG A 40 11.84 4.26 -0.50
N SER A 41 12.13 5.31 0.25
CA SER A 41 11.08 6.22 0.73
C SER A 41 10.53 7.06 -0.43
N VAL A 42 9.21 7.20 -0.52
CA VAL A 42 8.52 7.98 -1.54
C VAL A 42 7.41 8.82 -0.91
N ASP A 43 7.16 9.98 -1.51
CA ASP A 43 5.99 10.79 -1.19
C ASP A 43 4.81 10.32 -2.07
N VAL A 44 3.86 9.62 -1.45
CA VAL A 44 2.69 9.06 -2.13
C VAL A 44 1.80 10.16 -2.72
N SER A 45 1.81 11.37 -2.15
CA SER A 45 1.00 12.49 -2.64
C SER A 45 1.48 13.02 -4.00
N LEU A 46 2.76 12.79 -4.34
CA LEU A 46 3.35 13.14 -5.63
C LEU A 46 3.08 12.09 -6.72
N GLY A 47 2.48 10.96 -6.36
CA GLY A 47 2.10 9.89 -7.26
C GLY A 47 3.13 8.78 -7.45
N LEU A 48 2.68 7.69 -8.06
CA LEU A 48 3.42 6.42 -8.19
C LEU A 48 3.94 6.14 -9.61
N LYS A 49 3.80 7.10 -10.53
CA LYS A 49 4.12 6.91 -11.96
C LYS A 49 5.61 6.84 -12.29
N ALA A 50 6.47 7.29 -11.39
CA ALA A 50 7.93 7.36 -11.61
C ALA A 50 8.70 6.23 -10.91
N LEU A 51 8.02 5.14 -10.53
CA LEU A 51 8.66 4.01 -9.85
C LEU A 51 9.29 3.05 -10.87
N GLY A 52 10.51 2.62 -10.57
CA GLY A 52 11.28 1.70 -11.40
C GLY A 52 10.90 0.23 -11.19
N ASP A 53 11.38 -0.59 -12.12
CA ASP A 53 11.30 -2.05 -12.02
C ASP A 53 12.22 -2.58 -10.91
N GLY A 54 11.75 -3.57 -10.18
CA GLY A 54 12.43 -4.17 -9.03
C GLY A 54 12.34 -3.36 -7.74
N GLU A 55 11.73 -2.18 -7.76
CA GLU A 55 11.68 -1.29 -6.60
C GLU A 55 10.64 -1.72 -5.58
N VAL A 56 11.04 -1.70 -4.31
CA VAL A 56 10.14 -1.74 -3.16
C VAL A 56 10.19 -0.37 -2.52
N CYS A 57 9.07 0.33 -2.57
CA CYS A 57 8.93 1.67 -2.02
C CYS A 57 8.04 1.64 -0.79
N TYR A 58 8.23 2.61 0.09
CA TYR A 58 7.33 2.87 1.19
C TYR A 58 7.08 4.37 1.35
N GLY A 59 5.91 4.73 1.87
CA GLY A 59 5.56 6.12 2.04
C GLY A 59 4.34 6.31 2.92
N ARG A 60 4.23 7.49 3.53
CA ARG A 60 3.08 7.82 4.36
C ARG A 60 1.84 8.00 3.49
N TRP A 61 0.73 7.41 3.92
CA TRP A 61 -0.58 7.69 3.36
C TRP A 61 -1.67 7.57 4.42
N CYS A 62 -2.33 8.68 4.75
CA CYS A 62 -3.61 8.66 5.47
C CYS A 62 -4.74 8.51 4.46
N TRP A 63 -5.70 7.62 4.67
CA TRP A 63 -6.77 7.38 3.69
C TRP A 63 -7.68 8.58 3.46
N GLU A 64 -7.73 9.47 4.45
CA GLU A 64 -8.44 10.75 4.44
C GLU A 64 -7.69 11.83 3.64
N ASP A 65 -6.42 11.61 3.30
CA ASP A 65 -5.62 12.56 2.50
C ASP A 65 -6.16 12.62 1.06
N GLU A 66 -6.32 13.85 0.55
CA GLU A 66 -6.64 14.07 -0.86
C GLU A 66 -5.41 13.81 -1.73
N ILE A 67 -5.55 12.89 -2.69
CA ILE A 67 -4.50 12.56 -3.66
C ILE A 67 -5.11 12.64 -5.06
N ALA A 68 -4.39 13.16 -6.04
CA ALA A 68 -4.92 13.21 -7.40
C ALA A 68 -5.14 11.79 -7.94
N ASP A 69 -6.34 11.46 -8.43
CA ASP A 69 -6.67 10.09 -8.90
C ASP A 69 -5.74 9.61 -10.04
N SER A 70 -5.26 10.54 -10.87
CA SER A 70 -4.34 10.25 -11.97
C SER A 70 -2.93 9.86 -11.51
N SER A 71 -2.65 9.92 -10.21
CA SER A 71 -1.33 9.66 -9.62
C SER A 71 -1.19 8.23 -9.05
N LEU A 72 -2.29 7.47 -9.00
CA LEU A 72 -2.36 6.14 -8.37
C LEU A 72 -2.59 5.00 -9.39
N ASP A 73 -1.72 4.89 -10.40
CA ASP A 73 -1.77 3.81 -11.39
C ASP A 73 -1.14 2.52 -10.83
N VAL A 74 -1.98 1.60 -10.35
CA VAL A 74 -1.57 0.31 -9.80
C VAL A 74 -2.36 -0.83 -10.43
N ASP A 75 -1.73 -1.99 -10.57
CA ASP A 75 -2.39 -3.21 -11.08
C ASP A 75 -3.15 -3.96 -9.99
N VAL A 76 -2.65 -3.89 -8.76
CA VAL A 76 -3.17 -4.65 -7.62
C VAL A 76 -3.12 -3.80 -6.36
N VAL A 77 -4.21 -3.82 -5.58
CA VAL A 77 -4.30 -3.27 -4.23
C VAL A 77 -4.41 -4.43 -3.24
N LEU A 78 -3.57 -4.43 -2.20
CA LEU A 78 -3.59 -5.44 -1.14
C LEU A 78 -3.87 -4.80 0.21
N GLY A 79 -4.84 -5.35 0.94
CA GLY A 79 -5.12 -5.02 2.33
C GLY A 79 -5.05 -6.27 3.20
N SER A 80 -4.28 -6.24 4.29
CA SER A 80 -4.14 -7.36 5.22
C SER A 80 -4.58 -6.94 6.62
N ASP A 81 -5.73 -7.47 7.05
CA ASP A 81 -6.38 -7.19 8.32
C ASP A 81 -6.56 -5.69 8.60
N ILE A 82 -7.04 -4.95 7.61
CA ILE A 82 -7.21 -3.48 7.67
C ILE A 82 -8.66 -3.03 7.92
N THR A 83 -9.57 -3.97 8.22
CA THR A 83 -11.01 -3.72 8.37
C THR A 83 -11.46 -3.78 9.82
N TYR A 84 -10.54 -3.65 10.78
CA TYR A 84 -10.86 -3.84 12.20
C TYR A 84 -11.51 -2.62 12.85
N ASP A 85 -11.27 -1.43 12.31
CA ASP A 85 -11.88 -0.20 12.78
C ASP A 85 -13.04 0.17 11.86
N VAL A 86 -14.26 0.11 12.41
CA VAL A 86 -15.49 0.37 11.66
C VAL A 86 -15.62 1.83 11.24
N GLU A 87 -15.00 2.75 11.99
CA GLU A 87 -15.05 4.19 11.69
C GLU A 87 -14.20 4.54 10.46
N LEU A 88 -13.16 3.75 10.18
CA LEU A 88 -12.28 3.93 9.03
C LEU A 88 -12.78 3.25 7.74
N VAL A 89 -13.78 2.37 7.83
CA VAL A 89 -14.31 1.63 6.66
C VAL A 89 -14.79 2.57 5.53
N PRO A 90 -15.50 3.68 5.78
CA PRO A 90 -15.88 4.61 4.71
C PRO A 90 -14.66 5.19 3.96
N SER A 91 -13.61 5.58 4.68
CA SER A 91 -12.36 6.08 4.11
C SER A 91 -11.66 4.99 3.29
N LEU A 92 -11.58 3.76 3.82
CA LEU A 92 -11.04 2.61 3.11
C LEU A 92 -11.78 2.33 1.80
N VAL A 93 -13.12 2.32 1.83
CA VAL A 93 -13.95 2.12 0.63
C VAL A 93 -13.69 3.23 -0.39
N SER A 94 -13.56 4.48 0.06
CA SER A 94 -13.24 5.62 -0.82
C SER A 94 -11.88 5.43 -1.51
N VAL A 95 -10.85 5.02 -0.77
CA VAL A 95 -9.51 4.75 -1.30
C VAL A 95 -9.53 3.60 -2.31
N ILE A 96 -10.11 2.45 -1.95
CA ILE A 96 -10.21 1.29 -2.86
C ILE A 96 -10.95 1.68 -4.14
N ARG A 97 -12.06 2.42 -4.01
CA ARG A 97 -12.85 2.89 -5.16
C ARG A 97 -12.01 3.76 -6.09
N ARG A 98 -11.23 4.71 -5.55
CA ARG A 98 -10.34 5.58 -6.33
C ARG A 98 -9.27 4.77 -7.07
N LEU A 99 -8.62 3.83 -6.39
CA LEU A 99 -7.60 2.94 -6.96
C LEU A 99 -8.15 2.06 -8.08
N LEU A 100 -9.35 1.48 -7.90
CA LEU A 100 -10.00 0.64 -8.91
C LEU A 100 -10.46 1.44 -10.13
N TYR A 101 -10.89 2.69 -9.96
CA TYR A 101 -11.30 3.54 -11.09
C TYR A 101 -10.12 4.17 -11.83
N ALA A 102 -8.97 4.35 -11.19
CA ALA A 102 -7.76 4.86 -11.84
C ALA A 102 -7.27 3.94 -12.97
N LYS A 103 -7.46 2.62 -12.84
CA LYS A 103 -7.08 1.63 -13.85
C LYS A 103 -8.12 0.51 -13.96
N LYS A 104 -8.74 0.37 -15.14
CA LYS A 104 -9.81 -0.64 -15.38
C LYS A 104 -9.41 -2.09 -15.10
N SER A 105 -8.13 -2.43 -15.18
CA SER A 105 -7.61 -3.78 -14.90
C SER A 105 -7.18 -3.98 -13.45
N CYS A 106 -7.30 -2.95 -12.61
CA CYS A 106 -6.90 -3.03 -11.21
C CYS A 106 -7.81 -3.99 -10.43
N ALA A 107 -7.19 -4.81 -9.58
CA ALA A 107 -7.91 -5.71 -8.67
C ALA A 107 -7.54 -5.41 -7.22
N ALA A 108 -8.52 -5.45 -6.32
CA ALA A 108 -8.31 -5.30 -4.88
C ALA A 108 -8.54 -6.63 -4.16
N TYR A 109 -7.57 -7.04 -3.35
CA TYR A 109 -7.66 -8.21 -2.49
C TYR A 109 -7.53 -7.78 -1.03
N ILE A 110 -8.60 -7.95 -0.26
CA ILE A 110 -8.65 -7.65 1.16
C ILE A 110 -8.80 -8.96 1.92
N ALA A 111 -7.77 -9.31 2.68
CA ALA A 111 -7.83 -10.41 3.64
C ALA A 111 -8.13 -9.83 5.03
N ALA A 112 -9.11 -10.39 5.73
CA ALA A 112 -9.49 -9.95 7.07
C ALA A 112 -9.80 -11.17 7.93
N MET A 113 -9.53 -11.06 9.24
CA MET A 113 -9.95 -12.07 10.20
C MET A 113 -11.27 -11.67 10.85
N PRO A 114 -12.26 -12.59 10.94
CA PRO A 114 -13.45 -12.35 11.75
C PRO A 114 -13.04 -12.02 13.19
N ARG A 115 -13.46 -10.86 13.68
CA ARG A 115 -13.30 -10.49 15.09
C ARG A 115 -14.62 -10.77 15.81
N ASN A 116 -14.54 -11.32 17.02
CA ASN A 116 -15.74 -11.59 17.81
C ASN A 116 -16.49 -10.28 18.10
N PRO A 117 -17.83 -10.29 18.03
CA PRO A 117 -18.66 -9.14 18.39
C PRO A 117 -18.59 -8.81 19.89
#